data_AF-A0A7W1EZ21-F1
#
_entry.id   AF-A0A7W1EZ21-F1
#
_cell.length_a   1.000
_cell.length_b   1.000
_cell.length_c   1.000
_cell.angle_alpha   90.00
_cell.angle_beta   90.00
_cell.angle_gamma   90.00
#
_symmetry.space_group_name_H-M   'P 1'
#
loop_
_entity.id
_entity.type
_entity.pdbx_description
1 polymer ?
#
loop_
_entity_poly.entity_id
_entity_poly.type
_entity_poly.pdbx_seq_one_letter_code
_entity_poly.pdbx_strand_id
1 'polypeptide(L)'
;MKKHLFLLIAIPFFGTAQTQNPEQRIETPVKAVTLYLDGAELNQAKTVNLNAGITQVVFTNLSSKLIPKSIQVNMSENVSVLSVSEKLNFLSLNAESAKVKQLRDSLKTN
;
A
#
# COMPACT_ATOMS: atom_id res chain seq x y z
N MET A 1 -4.01 51.12 -31.44
CA MET A 1 -3.31 50.46 -30.32
C MET A 1 -4.25 49.50 -29.56
N LYS A 2 -4.80 48.46 -30.23
CA LYS A 2 -5.78 47.53 -29.62
C LYS A 2 -5.58 46.05 -29.98
N LYS A 3 -4.56 45.74 -30.81
CA LYS A 3 -4.28 44.39 -31.32
C LYS A 3 -3.36 43.54 -30.44
N HIS A 4 -2.73 44.15 -29.42
CA HIS A 4 -1.90 43.45 -28.45
C HIS A 4 -2.64 43.12 -27.15
N LEU A 5 -3.87 43.63 -26.97
CA LEU A 5 -4.67 43.36 -25.77
C LEU A 5 -5.27 41.94 -25.78
N PHE A 6 -5.37 41.31 -26.96
CA PHE A 6 -5.89 39.94 -27.09
C PHE A 6 -4.82 38.85 -26.87
N LEU A 7 -3.53 39.21 -26.87
CA LEU A 7 -2.43 38.25 -26.66
C LEU A 7 -2.21 37.94 -25.16
N LEU A 8 -2.77 38.75 -24.25
CA LEU A 8 -2.57 38.57 -22.80
C LEU A 8 -3.61 37.62 -22.15
N ILE A 9 -4.64 37.20 -22.89
CA ILE A 9 -5.70 36.28 -22.41
C ILE A 9 -5.44 34.82 -22.82
N ALA A 10 -4.43 34.57 -23.67
CA ALA A 10 -4.08 33.25 -24.17
C ALA A 10 -2.90 32.59 -23.42
N ILE A 11 -2.80 32.75 -22.10
CA ILE A 11 -2.04 31.82 -21.27
C ILE A 11 -3.06 30.90 -20.58
N PRO A 12 -3.62 29.91 -21.28
CA PRO A 12 -4.29 28.84 -20.57
C PRO A 12 -3.20 27.97 -19.94
N PHE A 13 -3.35 27.74 -18.64
CA PHE A 13 -3.34 26.37 -18.16
C PHE A 13 -2.06 25.57 -18.46
N PHE A 14 -0.89 26.07 -18.06
CA PHE A 14 0.21 25.16 -17.71
C PHE A 14 -0.19 24.44 -16.41
N GLY A 15 -1.06 23.44 -16.58
CA GLY A 15 -1.43 22.51 -15.53
C GLY A 15 -0.16 21.92 -14.95
N THR A 16 0.03 22.11 -13.65
CA THR A 16 1.05 21.41 -12.90
C THR A 16 0.70 19.92 -12.97
N ALA A 17 1.34 19.19 -13.88
CA ALA A 17 1.38 17.74 -13.81
C ALA A 17 2.17 17.41 -12.53
N GLN A 18 1.45 17.25 -11.42
CA GLN A 18 2.04 16.67 -10.23
C GLN A 18 2.38 15.23 -10.60
N THR A 19 3.67 14.95 -10.85
CA THR A 19 4.19 13.59 -10.87
C THR A 19 4.01 13.03 -9.47
N GLN A 20 2.85 12.44 -9.22
CA GLN A 20 2.69 11.50 -8.14
C GLN A 20 3.47 10.27 -8.55
N ASN A 21 4.46 9.88 -7.73
CA ASN A 21 5.12 8.60 -7.93
C ASN A 21 4.03 7.53 -8.00
N PRO A 22 4.01 6.68 -9.05
CA PRO A 22 2.97 5.66 -9.18
C PRO A 22 2.97 4.78 -7.93
N GLU A 23 1.84 4.77 -7.23
CA GLU A 23 1.62 3.88 -6.10
C GLU A 23 0.98 2.58 -6.61
N GLN A 24 1.71 1.48 -6.46
CA GLN A 24 1.22 0.15 -6.79
C GLN A 24 0.88 -0.59 -5.51
N ARG A 25 -0.42 -0.72 -5.23
CA ARG A 25 -0.94 -1.53 -4.11
C ARG A 25 -1.00 -2.99 -4.51
N ILE A 26 -0.45 -3.85 -3.67
CA ILE A 26 -0.23 -5.26 -3.98
C ILE A 26 -0.71 -6.11 -2.82
N GLU A 27 -1.75 -6.89 -3.08
CA GLU A 27 -2.19 -7.93 -2.16
C GLU A 27 -1.37 -9.20 -2.38
N THR A 28 -0.63 -9.62 -1.36
CA THR A 28 0.13 -10.88 -1.39
C THR A 28 -0.73 -12.04 -0.87
N PRO A 29 -0.91 -13.12 -1.64
CA PRO A 29 -1.54 -14.32 -1.12
C PRO A 29 -0.61 -15.00 -0.10
N VAL A 30 -1.22 -15.60 0.93
CA VAL A 30 -0.51 -16.45 1.88
C VAL A 30 -0.24 -17.80 1.22
N LYS A 31 1.04 -18.15 1.02
CA LYS A 31 1.45 -19.40 0.40
C LYS A 31 1.54 -20.53 1.42
N ALA A 32 2.09 -20.24 2.59
CA ALA A 32 2.23 -21.20 3.68
C ALA A 32 2.22 -20.50 5.03
N VAL A 33 1.86 -21.25 6.07
CA VAL A 33 1.89 -20.78 7.47
C VAL A 33 2.61 -21.83 8.31
N THR A 34 3.60 -21.40 9.07
CA THR A 34 4.28 -22.23 10.08
C THR A 34 3.81 -21.78 11.45
N LEU A 35 3.19 -22.68 12.22
CA LEU A 35 2.73 -22.37 13.58
C LEU A 35 3.82 -22.67 14.61
N TYR A 36 4.01 -21.74 15.53
CA TYR A 36 4.87 -21.86 16.71
C TYR A 36 4.00 -21.74 17.98
N LEU A 37 4.57 -22.03 19.14
CA LEU A 37 3.85 -21.95 20.42
C LEU A 37 3.46 -20.51 20.80
N ASP A 38 4.23 -19.54 20.35
CA ASP A 38 4.11 -18.12 20.66
C ASP A 38 3.68 -17.27 19.46
N GLY A 39 3.45 -17.88 18.30
CA GLY A 39 3.10 -17.12 17.10
C GLY A 39 2.94 -17.98 15.85
N ALA A 40 2.89 -17.31 14.71
CA ALA A 40 2.86 -17.96 13.41
C ALA A 40 3.68 -17.13 12.42
N GLU A 41 4.43 -17.81 11.57
CA GLU A 41 5.15 -17.21 10.46
C GLU A 41 4.34 -17.40 9.19
N LEU A 42 4.08 -16.30 8.47
CA LEU A 42 3.37 -16.32 7.20
C LEU A 42 4.38 -16.18 6.07
N ASN A 43 4.45 -17.19 5.21
CA ASN A 43 5.23 -17.13 3.98
C ASN A 43 4.35 -16.61 2.84
N GLN A 44 4.69 -15.43 2.32
CA GLN A 44 3.99 -14.77 1.22
C GLN A 44 4.97 -14.52 0.07
N ALA A 45 4.52 -14.75 -1.16
CA ALA A 45 5.33 -14.49 -2.35
C ALA A 45 4.45 -13.92 -3.46
N LYS A 46 4.93 -12.86 -4.12
CA LYS A 46 4.28 -12.26 -5.28
C LYS A 46 5.28 -11.62 -6.22
N THR A 47 5.11 -11.87 -7.51
CA THR A 47 5.87 -11.22 -8.57
C THR A 47 5.21 -9.91 -8.95
N VAL A 48 6.01 -8.87 -9.11
CA VAL A 48 5.57 -7.50 -9.37
C VAL A 48 6.37 -6.95 -10.54
N ASN A 49 5.66 -6.45 -11.55
CA ASN A 49 6.31 -5.72 -12.64
C ASN A 49 6.46 -4.26 -12.21
N LEU A 50 7.69 -3.73 -12.28
CA LEU A 50 8.01 -2.35 -11.94
C LEU A 50 8.27 -1.56 -13.21
N ASN A 51 7.73 -0.35 -13.27
CA ASN A 51 8.01 0.59 -14.35
C ASN A 51 9.33 1.34 -14.08
N ALA A 52 9.97 1.83 -15.14
CA ALA A 52 11.16 2.66 -15.00
C ALA A 52 10.84 3.96 -14.23
N GLY A 53 11.73 4.33 -13.30
CA GLY A 53 11.57 5.49 -12.43
C GLY A 53 11.31 5.13 -10.97
N ILE A 54 10.84 6.11 -10.18
CA ILE A 54 10.54 5.92 -8.77
C ILE A 54 9.11 5.36 -8.64
N THR A 55 9.00 4.14 -8.13
CA THR A 55 7.70 3.50 -7.89
C THR A 55 7.53 3.23 -6.40
N GLN A 56 6.37 3.56 -5.85
CA GLN A 56 6.02 3.19 -4.48
C GLN A 56 5.24 1.88 -4.49
N VAL A 57 5.80 0.82 -3.93
CA VAL A 57 5.14 -0.48 -3.80
C VAL A 57 4.58 -0.62 -2.40
N VAL A 58 3.28 -0.87 -2.28
CA VAL A 58 2.58 -1.00 -1.01
C VAL A 58 1.98 -2.40 -0.89
N PHE A 59 2.59 -3.23 -0.05
CA PHE A 59 2.05 -4.54 0.31
C PHE A 59 0.91 -4.37 1.32
N THR A 60 -0.28 -4.82 0.95
CA THR A 60 -1.48 -4.75 1.79
C THR A 60 -1.84 -6.13 2.35
N ASN A 61 -2.74 -6.17 3.34
CA ASN A 61 -3.20 -7.39 4.00
C ASN A 61 -2.08 -8.14 4.76
N LEU A 62 -1.15 -7.37 5.33
CA LEU A 62 -0.15 -7.88 6.27
C LEU A 62 -0.75 -7.94 7.69
N SER A 63 -0.19 -8.80 8.54
CA SER A 63 -0.59 -8.92 9.94
C SER A 63 -0.43 -7.60 10.69
N SER A 64 -1.40 -7.24 11.53
CA SER A 64 -1.29 -6.08 12.43
C SER A 64 -0.27 -6.27 13.56
N LYS A 65 0.21 -7.51 13.76
CA LYS A 65 1.25 -7.88 14.72
C LYS A 65 2.62 -8.04 14.05
N LEU A 66 2.82 -7.44 12.88
CA LEU A 66 4.09 -7.51 12.17
C LEU A 66 5.21 -6.87 12.99
N ILE A 67 6.38 -7.50 12.99
CA ILE A 67 7.55 -7.03 13.72
C ILE A 67 8.41 -6.21 12.75
N PRO A 68 8.59 -4.90 12.95
CA PRO A 68 9.26 -4.04 11.96
C PRO A 68 10.69 -4.49 11.66
N LYS A 69 11.39 -4.94 12.71
CA LYS A 69 12.77 -5.41 12.66
C LYS A 69 12.94 -6.76 11.96
N SER A 70 11.86 -7.49 11.67
CA SER A 70 11.92 -8.76 10.94
C SER A 70 11.75 -8.60 9.44
N ILE A 71 11.48 -7.39 8.94
CA ILE A 71 11.33 -7.13 7.51
C ILE A 71 12.72 -7.16 6.85
N GLN A 72 12.90 -8.08 5.91
CA GLN A 72 14.10 -8.17 5.08
C GLN A 72 13.71 -7.92 3.62
N VAL A 73 14.47 -7.07 2.94
CA VAL A 73 14.23 -6.70 1.55
C VAL A 73 15.47 -7.01 0.74
N ASN A 74 15.35 -7.96 -0.17
CA ASN A 74 16.43 -8.34 -1.10
C ASN A 74 16.06 -7.84 -2.50
N MET A 75 17.00 -7.16 -3.16
CA MET A 75 16.80 -6.62 -4.51
C MET A 75 17.80 -7.23 -5.49
N SER A 76 17.38 -7.35 -6.76
CA SER A 76 18.26 -7.61 -7.89
C SER A 76 19.10 -6.37 -8.23
N GLU A 77 20.21 -6.56 -8.94
CA GLU A 77 21.19 -5.49 -9.26
C GLU A 77 20.62 -4.23 -9.94
N ASN A 78 19.47 -4.34 -10.60
CA ASN A 78 18.85 -3.24 -11.35
C ASN A 78 17.84 -2.39 -10.55
N VAL A 79 17.65 -2.67 -9.25
CA VAL A 79 16.66 -1.99 -8.41
C VAL A 79 17.32 -1.46 -7.14
N SER A 80 17.06 -0.19 -6.82
CA SER A 80 17.54 0.45 -5.58
C SER A 80 16.38 0.75 -4.64
N VAL A 81 16.58 0.49 -3.35
CA VAL A 81 15.60 0.77 -2.30
C VAL A 81 15.86 2.16 -1.75
N LEU A 82 14.94 3.09 -2.00
CA LEU A 82 15.03 4.44 -1.43
C LEU A 82 14.64 4.45 0.06
N SER A 83 13.55 3.78 0.40
CA SER A 83 13.07 3.68 1.79
C SER A 83 12.13 2.50 1.96
N VAL A 84 12.08 1.98 3.18
CA VAL A 84 11.08 1.00 3.62
C VAL A 84 10.37 1.60 4.82
N SER A 85 9.05 1.62 4.77
CA SER A 85 8.22 2.08 5.88
C SER A 85 7.01 1.18 6.01
N GLU A 86 6.52 1.09 7.24
CA GLU A 86 5.29 0.39 7.58
C GLU A 86 4.22 1.40 7.95
N LYS A 87 2.96 1.05 7.68
CA LYS A 87 1.81 1.89 8.05
C LYS A 87 0.67 1.00 8.51
N LEU A 88 0.22 1.25 9.74
CA LEU A 88 -1.03 0.68 10.23
C LEU A 88 -2.19 1.49 9.66
N ASN A 89 -3.06 0.82 8.91
CA ASN A 89 -4.29 1.43 8.42
C ASN A 89 -5.41 1.19 9.45
N PHE A 90 -5.65 2.20 10.31
CA PHE A 90 -6.71 2.15 11.32
C PHE A 90 -8.12 2.39 10.72
N LEU A 91 -8.18 2.92 9.51
CA LEU A 91 -9.44 3.23 8.81
C LEU A 91 -9.90 2.10 7.89
N SER A 92 -9.03 1.12 7.60
CA SER A 92 -9.46 -0.11 6.93
C SER A 92 -10.24 -0.97 7.91
N LEU A 93 -11.52 -1.16 7.62
CA LEU A 93 -12.36 -2.18 8.25
C LEU A 93 -11.82 -3.56 7.84
N ASN A 94 -10.76 -4.02 8.49
CA ASN A 94 -10.33 -5.41 8.38
C ASN A 94 -11.49 -6.31 8.82
N ALA A 95 -11.63 -7.45 8.14
CA ALA A 95 -12.66 -8.45 8.41
C ALA A 95 -12.94 -8.56 9.91
N GLU A 96 -14.19 -8.34 10.30
CA GLU A 96 -14.60 -8.36 11.71
C GLU A 96 -13.96 -9.56 12.39
N SER A 97 -13.18 -9.31 13.45
CA SER A 97 -12.59 -10.43 14.21
C SER A 97 -13.73 -11.38 14.58
N ALA A 98 -13.47 -12.69 14.55
CA ALA A 98 -14.49 -13.70 14.88
C ALA A 98 -15.21 -13.37 16.20
N LYS A 99 -14.48 -12.78 17.16
CA LYS A 99 -15.02 -12.30 18.43
C LYS A 99 -15.99 -11.11 18.28
N VAL A 100 -15.66 -10.10 17.47
CA VAL A 100 -16.55 -8.97 17.19
C VAL A 100 -17.82 -9.45 16.47
N LYS A 101 -17.67 -10.36 15.51
CA LYS A 101 -18.80 -10.98 14.83
C LYS A 101 -19.70 -11.74 15.81
N GLN A 102 -19.13 -12.57 16.68
CA GLN A 102 -19.87 -13.29 17.73
C GLN A 102 -20.63 -12.34 18.68
N LEU A 103 -20.00 -11.23 19.08
CA LEU A 103 -20.64 -10.24 19.93
C LEU A 103 -21.80 -9.55 19.21
N ARG A 104 -21.64 -9.18 17.93
CA ARG A 104 -22.74 -8.61 17.13
C ARG A 104 -23.88 -9.60 16.90
N ASP A 105 -23.55 -10.85 16.61
CA ASP A 105 -24.55 -11.90 16.37
C ASP A 105 -25.37 -12.13 17.65
N SER A 106 -24.73 -12.06 18.83
CA SER A 106 -25.41 -12.10 20.13
C SER A 106 -26.36 -10.92 20.36
N LEU A 107 -25.97 -9.71 19.91
CA LEU A 107 -26.79 -8.50 20.05
C LEU A 107 -27.96 -8.42 19.06
N LYS A 108 -27.92 -9.16 17.95
CA LYS A 108 -29.01 -9.22 16.96
C LYS A 108 -30.07 -10.28 17.25
N THR A 109 -29.77 -11.24 18.12
CA THR A 109 -30.64 -12.38 18.42
C THR A 109 -31.54 -12.14 19.65
N ASN A 110 -31.44 -10.96 20.28
CA ASN A 110 -32.36 -10.46 21.32
C ASN A 110 -33.29 -9.41 20.71
#